data_AF-A0A7J4UCD6-F1
#
_entry.id   AF-A0A7J4UCD6-F1
#
_cell.length_a   1.000
_cell.length_b   1.000
_cell.length_c   1.000
_cell.angle_alpha   90.00
_cell.angle_beta   90.00
_cell.angle_gamma   90.00
#
_symmetry.space_group_name_H-M   'P 1'
#
loop_
_entity.id
_entity.type
_entity.pdbx_description
1 polymer ?
#
loop_
_entity_poly.entity_id
_entity_poly.type
_entity_poly.pdbx_seq_one_letter_code
_entity_poly.pdbx_strand_id
1 'polypeptide(L)'
;MEDTYAHYLKKEVIRYIKEEMDKGHPLYGIRRSLLEGGHHQDLVQEAIETLKRKNFDVNAAMREKVKSKALAQELYGKIISSLVRYIQYQMEHGYDVEEVRSVLISHGHHKEIIEEAMKAITIPDKETVDYHNFVFVGSIIVFLLGSFYLSFLIDESIGLVMIGLFPAFATLIIIGVMINKVNEGIKNLLWFLPFVFGGIFFILGNSGSFPIISGMEFENLSVFNIVLGMVLATIFIAPVSKPTQPEPMGDIVRKEHLEDQVSVKEVKEQKLAKKPKKSVAERERTRQLEEIEKKFIDGYDDAFEPLPTRENGRFRPEMGP
;
A
#
# COMPACT_ATOMS: atom_id res chain seq x y z
N MET A 1 13.13 -0.37 -22.01
CA MET A 1 13.17 -0.40 -20.53
C MET A 1 12.97 0.99 -19.93
N GLU A 2 13.56 2.03 -20.53
CA GLU A 2 13.40 3.45 -20.14
C GLU A 2 11.93 3.89 -20.03
N ASP A 3 11.08 3.53 -21.01
CA ASP A 3 9.66 3.93 -21.02
C ASP A 3 8.81 3.37 -19.86
N THR A 4 9.10 2.16 -19.40
CA THR A 4 8.30 1.50 -18.35
C THR A 4 8.50 2.18 -16.99
N TYR A 5 9.73 2.61 -16.71
CA TYR A 5 10.09 3.25 -15.45
C TYR A 5 9.67 4.72 -15.39
N ALA A 6 9.90 5.49 -16.46
CA ALA A 6 9.41 6.86 -16.58
C ALA A 6 7.88 6.91 -16.40
N HIS A 7 7.16 5.93 -16.96
CA HIS A 7 5.73 5.79 -16.77
C HIS A 7 5.34 5.47 -15.31
N TYR A 8 6.06 4.56 -14.64
CA TYR A 8 5.83 4.22 -13.23
C TYR A 8 6.04 5.43 -12.32
N LEU A 9 7.20 6.09 -12.41
CA LEU A 9 7.51 7.29 -11.62
C LEU A 9 6.47 8.39 -11.85
N LYS A 10 6.08 8.62 -13.11
CA LYS A 10 5.05 9.61 -13.44
C LYS A 10 3.71 9.27 -12.79
N LYS A 11 3.29 8.01 -12.84
CA LYS A 11 2.06 7.54 -12.16
C LYS A 11 2.15 7.81 -10.65
N GLU A 12 3.31 7.58 -10.06
CA GLU A 12 3.53 7.74 -8.63
C GLU A 12 3.52 9.21 -8.18
N VAL A 13 4.19 10.08 -8.93
CA VAL A 13 4.17 11.53 -8.70
C VAL A 13 2.74 12.07 -8.89
N ILE A 14 2.00 11.61 -9.91
CA ILE A 14 0.59 11.98 -10.11
C ILE A 14 -0.27 11.56 -8.90
N ARG A 15 -0.13 10.31 -8.44
CA ARG A 15 -0.91 9.80 -7.31
C ARG A 15 -0.59 10.58 -6.05
N TYR A 16 0.70 10.81 -5.78
CA TYR A 16 1.16 11.58 -4.65
C TYR A 16 0.60 13.01 -4.65
N ILE A 17 0.68 13.72 -5.78
CA ILE A 17 0.11 15.06 -5.90
C ILE A 17 -1.40 15.03 -5.61
N LYS A 18 -2.12 14.03 -6.13
CA LYS A 18 -3.56 13.88 -5.89
C LYS A 18 -3.88 13.67 -4.41
N GLU A 19 -3.22 12.71 -3.74
CA GLU A 19 -3.44 12.41 -2.32
C GLU A 19 -3.18 13.61 -1.41
N GLU A 20 -2.14 14.38 -1.68
CA GLU A 20 -1.80 15.54 -0.87
C GLU A 20 -2.75 16.72 -1.15
N MET A 21 -3.19 16.88 -2.40
CA MET A 21 -4.25 17.84 -2.73
C MET A 21 -5.57 17.49 -2.04
N ASP A 22 -5.93 16.19 -1.97
CA ASP A 22 -7.14 15.72 -1.28
C ASP A 22 -7.07 15.97 0.25
N LYS A 23 -5.86 16.07 0.83
CA LYS A 23 -5.63 16.49 2.22
C LYS A 23 -5.66 18.02 2.42
N GLY A 24 -5.86 18.80 1.36
CA GLY A 24 -5.86 20.27 1.40
C GLY A 24 -4.48 20.91 1.19
N HIS A 25 -3.44 20.17 0.83
CA HIS A 25 -2.13 20.78 0.60
C HIS A 25 -2.08 21.55 -0.73
N PRO A 26 -1.49 22.75 -0.76
CA PRO A 26 -1.43 23.53 -1.96
C PRO A 26 -0.41 22.99 -2.96
N LEU A 27 -0.77 23.02 -4.24
CA LEU A 27 0.05 22.47 -5.31
C LEU A 27 1.47 23.06 -5.35
N TYR A 28 1.64 24.35 -5.03
CA TYR A 28 2.96 24.96 -4.97
C TYR A 28 3.84 24.33 -3.89
N GLY A 29 3.25 23.97 -2.74
CA GLY A 29 3.93 23.32 -1.62
C GLY A 29 4.33 21.90 -1.99
N ILE A 30 3.39 21.14 -2.58
CA ILE A 30 3.61 19.78 -3.08
C ILE A 30 4.73 19.77 -4.12
N ARG A 31 4.67 20.67 -5.12
CA ARG A 31 5.71 20.83 -6.16
C ARG A 31 7.07 21.09 -5.53
N ARG A 32 7.14 22.03 -4.58
CA ARG A 32 8.39 22.36 -3.90
C ARG A 32 8.94 21.16 -3.14
N SER A 33 8.12 20.44 -2.40
CA SER A 33 8.55 19.27 -1.63
C SER A 33 8.99 18.10 -2.53
N LEU A 34 8.38 17.91 -3.70
CA LEU A 34 8.85 16.94 -4.70
C LEU A 34 10.22 17.31 -5.28
N LEU A 35 10.46 18.60 -5.56
CA LEU A 35 11.76 19.07 -6.05
C LEU A 35 12.84 18.99 -4.97
N GLU A 36 12.53 19.39 -3.74
CA GLU A 36 13.42 19.25 -2.58
C GLU A 36 13.71 17.77 -2.26
N GLY A 37 12.73 16.90 -2.51
CA GLY A 37 12.87 15.44 -2.47
C GLY A 37 13.59 14.84 -3.69
N GLY A 38 14.14 15.68 -4.57
CA GLY A 38 14.98 15.27 -5.69
C GLY A 38 14.26 14.66 -6.87
N HIS A 39 12.98 14.97 -7.10
CA HIS A 39 12.36 14.63 -8.39
C HIS A 39 12.76 15.63 -9.48
N HIS A 40 12.95 15.14 -10.72
CA HIS A 40 13.25 16.00 -11.87
C HIS A 40 12.12 17.00 -12.14
N GLN A 41 12.48 18.24 -12.49
CA GLN A 41 11.50 19.31 -12.72
C GLN A 41 10.50 18.94 -13.82
N ASP A 42 10.96 18.32 -14.90
CA ASP A 42 10.10 17.96 -16.03
C ASP A 42 9.09 16.87 -15.66
N LEU A 43 9.52 15.86 -14.89
CA LEU A 43 8.63 14.81 -14.39
C LEU A 43 7.50 15.39 -13.52
N VAL A 44 7.86 16.28 -12.59
CA VAL A 44 6.89 16.95 -11.71
C VAL A 44 5.95 17.83 -12.54
N GLN A 45 6.49 18.58 -13.51
CA GLN A 45 5.70 19.44 -14.38
C GLN A 45 4.72 18.63 -15.26
N GLU A 46 5.17 17.54 -15.86
CA GLU A 46 4.34 16.63 -16.65
C GLU A 46 3.23 15.97 -15.82
N ALA A 47 3.53 15.58 -14.59
CA ALA A 47 2.54 15.03 -13.66
C ALA A 47 1.44 16.06 -13.34
N ILE A 48 1.84 17.30 -13.05
CA ILE A 48 0.92 18.42 -12.81
C ILE A 48 0.06 18.70 -14.05
N GLU A 49 0.66 18.73 -15.23
CA GLU A 49 -0.07 18.94 -16.49
C GLU A 49 -1.06 17.81 -16.77
N THR A 50 -0.68 16.57 -16.46
CA THR A 50 -1.57 15.42 -16.60
C THR A 50 -2.80 15.54 -15.69
N LEU A 51 -2.61 16.03 -14.45
CA LEU A 51 -3.73 16.30 -13.53
C LEU A 51 -4.62 17.45 -14.00
N LYS A 52 -4.04 18.53 -14.53
CA LYS A 52 -4.80 19.65 -15.11
C LYS A 52 -5.66 19.21 -16.29
N ARG A 53 -5.13 18.37 -17.19
CA ARG A 53 -5.88 17.81 -18.34
C ARG A 53 -7.05 16.92 -17.92
N LYS A 54 -7.01 16.34 -16.71
CA LYS A 54 -8.07 15.50 -16.14
C LYS A 54 -9.12 16.29 -15.35
N ASN A 55 -9.19 17.62 -15.50
CA ASN A 55 -10.14 18.51 -14.80
C ASN A 55 -10.10 18.43 -13.27
N PHE A 56 -8.93 18.15 -12.69
CA PHE A 56 -8.75 18.28 -11.25
C PHE A 56 -8.75 19.76 -10.86
N ASP A 57 -9.47 20.16 -9.81
CA ASP A 57 -9.63 21.57 -9.43
C ASP A 57 -8.38 22.12 -8.70
N VAL A 58 -7.31 22.28 -9.48
CA VAL A 58 -5.99 22.74 -9.04
C VAL A 58 -6.04 24.14 -8.42
N ASN A 59 -7.05 24.95 -8.75
CA ASN A 59 -7.18 26.32 -8.29
C ASN A 59 -7.72 26.43 -6.86
N ALA A 60 -8.47 25.44 -6.39
CA ALA A 60 -8.92 25.36 -5.00
C ALA A 60 -7.74 25.10 -4.05
N ALA A 61 -6.83 24.21 -4.42
CA ALA A 61 -5.67 23.85 -3.62
C ALA A 61 -4.65 25.01 -3.50
N MET A 62 -4.54 25.94 -4.45
CA MET A 62 -3.52 27.01 -4.40
C MET A 62 -3.72 28.07 -3.30
N ARG A 63 -4.84 28.07 -2.56
CA ARG A 63 -5.21 29.17 -1.66
C ARG A 63 -4.82 28.98 -0.19
N GLU A 64 -4.29 27.82 0.21
CA GLU A 64 -4.01 27.52 1.62
C GLU A 64 -2.53 27.72 1.99
N LYS A 65 -2.25 28.40 3.12
CA LYS A 65 -0.89 28.68 3.61
C LYS A 65 -0.37 27.51 4.46
N VAL A 66 0.73 26.88 4.05
CA VAL A 66 1.32 25.71 4.72
C VAL A 66 2.23 26.08 5.91
N LYS A 67 2.14 25.32 7.01
CA LYS A 67 3.17 25.23 8.05
C LYS A 67 4.24 24.20 7.60
N SER A 68 5.33 24.67 6.99
CA SER A 68 6.11 23.93 5.99
C SER A 68 7.17 22.93 6.47
N LYS A 69 7.53 22.87 7.76
CA LYS A 69 8.69 22.08 8.21
C LYS A 69 8.39 20.60 8.49
N ALA A 70 7.26 20.31 9.14
CA ALA A 70 6.87 18.93 9.47
C ALA A 70 6.51 18.12 8.21
N LEU A 71 5.82 18.76 7.26
CA LEU A 71 5.44 18.14 5.99
C LEU A 71 6.66 17.75 5.15
N ALA A 72 7.67 18.62 5.08
CA ALA A 72 8.91 18.32 4.34
C ALA A 72 9.65 17.10 4.89
N GLN A 73 9.70 16.94 6.23
CA GLN A 73 10.31 15.77 6.86
C GLN A 73 9.51 14.48 6.60
N GLU A 74 8.19 14.54 6.68
CA GLU A 74 7.34 13.38 6.38
C GLU A 74 7.48 12.95 4.91
N LEU A 75 7.52 13.92 3.98
CA LEU A 75 7.78 13.66 2.56
C LEU A 75 9.12 12.99 2.33
N TYR A 76 10.17 13.52 2.95
CA TYR A 76 11.52 13.01 2.79
C TYR A 76 11.59 11.52 3.14
N GLY A 77 10.98 11.13 4.27
CA GLY A 77 10.91 9.73 4.69
C GLY A 77 10.14 8.83 3.71
N LYS A 78 9.04 9.33 3.13
CA LYS A 78 8.26 8.59 2.11
C LYS A 78 9.06 8.36 0.83
N ILE A 79 9.79 9.37 0.36
CA ILE A 79 10.61 9.27 -0.85
C ILE A 79 11.73 8.25 -0.65
N ILE A 80 12.46 8.32 0.47
CA ILE A 80 13.50 7.33 0.80
C ILE A 80 12.91 5.92 0.86
N SER A 81 11.79 5.75 1.56
CA SER A 81 11.13 4.43 1.67
C SER A 81 10.70 3.88 0.31
N SER A 82 10.28 4.74 -0.62
CA SER A 82 9.95 4.35 -1.99
C SER A 82 11.19 3.93 -2.78
N LEU A 83 12.29 4.67 -2.66
CA LEU A 83 13.56 4.34 -3.33
C LEU A 83 14.14 3.04 -2.79
N VAL A 84 14.12 2.83 -1.47
CA VAL A 84 14.58 1.58 -0.83
C VAL A 84 13.85 0.37 -1.40
N ARG A 85 12.51 0.42 -1.46
CA ARG A 85 11.70 -0.68 -2.03
C ARG A 85 12.02 -0.93 -3.50
N TYR A 86 12.22 0.13 -4.29
CA TYR A 86 12.59 0.00 -5.69
C TYR A 86 13.96 -0.66 -5.87
N ILE A 87 14.97 -0.22 -5.10
CA ILE A 87 16.32 -0.79 -5.17
C ILE A 87 16.29 -2.26 -4.74
N GLN A 88 15.60 -2.60 -3.65
CA GLN A 88 15.40 -3.99 -3.22
C GLN A 88 14.75 -4.84 -4.31
N TYR A 89 13.67 -4.34 -4.93
CA TYR A 89 13.00 -5.02 -6.05
C TYR A 89 13.96 -5.28 -7.22
N GLN A 90 14.77 -4.30 -7.61
CA GLN A 90 15.74 -4.49 -8.70
C GLN A 90 16.84 -5.48 -8.32
N MET A 91 17.34 -5.44 -7.08
CA MET A 91 18.33 -6.43 -6.60
C MET A 91 17.76 -7.86 -6.60
N GLU A 92 16.49 -8.04 -6.23
CA GLU A 92 15.80 -9.35 -6.30
C GLU A 92 15.67 -9.87 -7.74
N HIS A 93 15.66 -8.97 -8.73
CA HIS A 93 15.62 -9.31 -10.16
C HIS A 93 17.02 -9.44 -10.79
N GLY A 94 18.08 -9.42 -9.96
CA GLY A 94 19.46 -9.66 -10.38
C GLY A 94 20.18 -8.44 -10.95
N TYR A 95 19.64 -7.24 -10.78
CA TYR A 95 20.33 -6.01 -11.17
C TYR A 95 21.42 -5.63 -10.16
N ASP A 96 22.54 -5.12 -10.66
CA ASP A 96 23.62 -4.64 -9.81
C ASP A 96 23.26 -3.30 -9.15
N VAL A 97 23.73 -3.09 -7.92
CA VAL A 97 23.45 -1.88 -7.13
C VAL A 97 23.93 -0.61 -7.85
N GLU A 98 25.08 -0.68 -8.53
CA GLU A 98 25.63 0.46 -9.29
C GLU A 98 24.83 0.75 -10.57
N GLU A 99 24.26 -0.29 -11.20
CA GLU A 99 23.34 -0.12 -12.33
C GLU A 99 22.06 0.60 -11.87
N VAL A 100 21.47 0.15 -10.76
CA VAL A 100 20.28 0.79 -10.17
C VAL A 100 20.58 2.23 -9.77
N ARG A 101 21.74 2.49 -9.15
CA ARG A 101 22.20 3.85 -8.82
C ARG A 101 22.26 4.72 -10.07
N SER A 102 22.88 4.21 -11.14
CA SER A 102 23.06 4.95 -12.39
C SER A 102 21.71 5.29 -13.04
N VAL A 103 20.77 4.35 -13.03
CA VAL A 103 19.40 4.57 -13.51
C VAL A 103 18.68 5.63 -12.67
N LEU A 104 18.78 5.59 -11.34
CA LEU A 104 18.15 6.59 -10.49
C LEU A 104 18.70 8.01 -10.75
N ILE A 105 20.02 8.13 -10.95
CA ILE A 105 20.65 9.40 -11.29
C ILE A 105 20.20 9.89 -12.68
N SER A 106 20.13 9.01 -13.69
CA SER A 106 19.70 9.40 -15.04
C SER A 106 18.24 9.88 -15.07
N HIS A 107 17.42 9.42 -14.14
CA HIS A 107 16.03 9.87 -13.96
C HIS A 107 15.89 11.13 -13.08
N GLY A 108 17.02 11.75 -12.72
CA GLY A 108 17.06 13.04 -12.06
C GLY A 108 16.94 12.99 -10.54
N HIS A 109 17.08 11.81 -9.91
CA HIS A 109 17.16 11.73 -8.45
C HIS A 109 18.46 12.35 -7.92
N HIS A 110 18.36 13.13 -6.85
CA HIS A 110 19.54 13.68 -6.18
C HIS A 110 20.41 12.56 -5.60
N LYS A 111 21.71 12.63 -5.89
CA LYS A 111 22.71 11.65 -5.44
C LYS A 111 22.65 11.40 -3.94
N GLU A 112 22.47 12.44 -3.13
CA GLU A 112 22.41 12.34 -1.66
C GLU A 112 21.26 11.44 -1.18
N ILE A 113 20.08 11.58 -1.79
CA ILE A 113 18.89 10.79 -1.44
C ILE A 113 19.08 9.33 -1.87
N ILE A 114 19.71 9.11 -3.03
CA ILE A 114 20.06 7.77 -3.51
C ILE A 114 21.04 7.12 -2.53
N GLU A 115 22.11 7.81 -2.12
CA GLU A 115 23.07 7.25 -1.16
C GLU A 115 22.43 6.95 0.19
N GLU A 116 21.49 7.78 0.66
CA GLU A 116 20.75 7.50 1.89
C GLU A 116 19.86 6.27 1.76
N ALA A 117 19.15 6.11 0.64
CA ALA A 117 18.37 4.92 0.34
C ALA A 117 19.25 3.66 0.22
N MET A 118 20.40 3.75 -0.45
CA MET A 118 21.37 2.64 -0.58
C MET A 118 21.94 2.23 0.79
N LYS A 119 22.25 3.22 1.64
CA LYS A 119 22.74 2.97 2.99
C LYS A 119 21.69 2.28 3.85
N ALA A 120 20.41 2.61 3.69
CA ALA A 120 19.31 1.94 4.38
C ALA A 120 19.17 0.46 4.00
N ILE A 121 19.61 0.07 2.80
CA ILE A 121 19.61 -1.33 2.32
C ILE A 121 20.86 -2.09 2.77
N THR A 122 22.00 -1.39 2.79
CA THR A 122 23.30 -1.99 3.13
C THR A 122 23.44 -2.27 4.62
N ILE A 123 22.70 -1.54 5.47
CA ILE A 123 22.50 -1.96 6.85
C ILE A 123 21.67 -3.24 6.75
N PRO A 124 22.25 -4.44 6.97
CA PRO A 124 21.47 -5.66 6.97
C PRO A 124 20.33 -5.38 7.94
N ASP A 125 19.10 -5.51 7.44
CA ASP A 125 17.86 -5.24 8.16
C ASP A 125 18.09 -5.79 9.56
N LYS A 126 18.46 -4.91 10.52
CA LYS A 126 19.10 -5.34 11.77
C LYS A 126 18.11 -6.33 12.30
N GLU A 127 18.44 -7.64 12.31
CA GLU A 127 17.52 -8.73 12.64
C GLU A 127 16.59 -8.13 13.66
N THR A 128 15.39 -7.73 13.24
CA THR A 128 14.59 -6.86 14.09
C THR A 128 14.17 -7.85 15.13
N VAL A 129 14.95 -7.94 16.23
CA VAL A 129 14.84 -8.97 17.25
C VAL A 129 13.38 -8.94 17.56
N ASP A 130 12.68 -9.99 17.10
CA ASP A 130 11.26 -9.88 16.76
C ASP A 130 10.59 -9.33 18.01
N TYR A 131 10.28 -8.03 17.97
CA TYR A 131 10.03 -7.29 19.20
C TYR A 131 8.79 -7.88 19.86
N HIS A 132 7.88 -8.40 19.03
CA HIS A 132 6.73 -9.17 19.47
C HIS A 132 7.13 -10.46 20.19
N ASN A 133 8.07 -11.25 19.66
CA ASN A 133 8.55 -12.45 20.34
C ASN A 133 9.26 -12.12 21.67
N PHE A 134 10.06 -11.05 21.69
CA PHE A 134 10.72 -10.62 22.92
C PHE A 134 9.71 -10.16 23.98
N VAL A 135 8.76 -9.30 23.61
CA VAL A 135 7.67 -8.86 24.50
C VAL A 135 6.80 -10.03 24.94
N PHE A 136 6.54 -10.99 24.04
CA PHE A 136 5.77 -12.18 24.35
C PHE A 136 6.44 -13.07 25.39
N VAL A 137 7.70 -13.47 25.14
CA VAL A 137 8.48 -14.28 26.09
C VAL A 137 8.65 -13.54 27.41
N GLY A 138 8.96 -12.24 27.37
CA GLY A 138 9.06 -11.40 28.56
C GLY A 138 7.77 -11.37 29.37
N SER A 139 6.62 -11.25 28.71
CA SER A 139 5.31 -11.24 29.38
C SER A 139 4.98 -12.58 30.04
N ILE A 140 5.35 -13.71 29.42
CA ILE A 140 5.19 -15.04 30.04
C ILE A 140 6.04 -15.14 31.31
N ILE A 141 7.30 -14.71 31.26
CA ILE A 141 8.20 -14.75 32.42
C ILE A 141 7.64 -13.88 33.55
N VAL A 142 7.24 -12.63 33.25
CA VAL A 142 6.65 -11.71 34.23
C VAL A 142 5.36 -12.29 34.82
N PHE A 143 4.50 -12.91 34.00
CA PHE A 143 3.28 -13.55 34.46
C PHE A 143 3.58 -14.71 35.42
N LEU A 144 4.53 -15.59 35.08
CA LEU A 144 4.91 -16.73 35.94
C LEU A 144 5.51 -16.27 37.27
N LEU A 145 6.39 -15.26 37.25
CA LEU A 145 6.95 -14.67 38.47
C LEU A 145 5.88 -13.98 39.31
N GLY A 146 4.93 -13.28 38.66
CA GLY A 146 3.79 -12.66 39.30
C GLY A 146 2.87 -13.67 39.99
N SER A 147 2.55 -14.78 39.31
CA SER A 147 1.77 -15.88 39.90
C SER A 147 2.47 -16.53 41.08
N PHE A 148 3.79 -16.73 40.99
CA PHE A 148 4.60 -17.23 42.10
C PHE A 148 4.57 -16.28 43.31
N TYR A 149 4.74 -14.98 43.07
CA TYR A 149 4.66 -13.97 44.12
C TYR A 149 3.26 -13.89 44.74
N LEU A 150 2.21 -13.99 43.92
CA LEU A 150 0.83 -13.99 44.41
C LEU A 150 0.53 -15.22 45.27
N SER A 151 1.00 -16.40 44.86
CA SER A 151 0.91 -17.65 45.64
C SER A 151 1.54 -17.49 47.03
N PHE A 152 2.70 -16.84 47.11
CA PHE A 152 3.33 -16.53 48.40
C PHE A 152 2.51 -15.53 49.25
N LEU A 153 1.92 -14.50 48.63
CA LEU A 153 1.15 -13.49 49.36
C LEU A 153 -0.15 -14.01 49.98
N ILE A 154 -0.83 -14.93 49.28
CA ILE A 154 -2.13 -15.45 49.70
C ILE A 154 -2.04 -16.79 50.44
N ASP A 155 -0.81 -17.31 50.65
CA ASP A 155 -0.52 -18.61 51.26
C ASP A 155 -1.26 -19.79 50.59
N GLU A 156 -1.44 -19.71 49.26
CA GLU A 156 -2.08 -20.75 48.47
C GLU A 156 -1.09 -21.47 47.57
N SER A 157 -1.42 -22.72 47.22
CA SER A 157 -0.59 -23.48 46.28
C SER A 157 -0.51 -22.78 44.91
N ILE A 158 0.69 -22.81 44.30
CA ILE A 158 0.92 -22.26 42.95
C ILE A 158 -0.03 -22.87 41.93
N GLY A 159 -0.42 -24.15 42.10
CA GLY A 159 -1.39 -24.82 41.24
C GLY A 159 -2.76 -24.17 41.26
N LEU A 160 -3.28 -23.84 42.45
CA LEU A 160 -4.56 -23.15 42.60
C LEU A 160 -4.50 -21.74 42.03
N VAL A 161 -3.42 -21.00 42.26
CA VAL A 161 -3.23 -19.67 41.65
C VAL A 161 -3.21 -19.74 40.14
N MET A 162 -2.50 -20.71 39.56
CA MET A 162 -2.44 -20.90 38.10
C MET A 162 -3.80 -21.30 37.51
N ILE A 163 -4.60 -22.09 38.23
CA ILE A 163 -5.98 -22.42 37.84
C ILE A 163 -6.85 -21.16 37.90
N GLY A 164 -6.74 -20.37 38.97
CA GLY A 164 -7.48 -19.12 39.14
C GLY A 164 -7.13 -18.07 38.10
N LEU A 165 -5.86 -17.99 37.66
CA LEU A 165 -5.37 -17.06 36.63
C LEU A 165 -5.34 -17.65 35.22
N PHE A 166 -5.89 -18.85 35.04
CA PHE A 166 -5.91 -19.53 33.74
C PHE A 166 -6.54 -18.68 32.62
N PRO A 167 -7.67 -17.96 32.83
CA PRO A 167 -8.26 -17.13 31.78
C PRO A 167 -7.31 -16.03 31.25
N ALA A 168 -6.60 -15.34 32.14
CA ALA A 168 -5.62 -14.33 31.74
C ALA A 168 -4.41 -14.97 31.04
N PHE A 169 -3.95 -16.13 31.51
CA PHE A 169 -2.87 -16.87 30.85
C PHE A 169 -3.26 -17.35 29.45
N ALA A 170 -4.45 -17.92 29.29
CA ALA A 170 -4.97 -18.35 27.99
C ALA A 170 -5.10 -17.17 27.02
N THR A 171 -5.59 -16.02 27.52
CA THR A 171 -5.64 -14.76 26.76
C THR A 171 -4.25 -14.36 26.28
N LEU A 172 -3.24 -14.37 27.16
CA LEU A 172 -1.85 -14.04 26.83
C LEU A 172 -1.31 -14.93 25.70
N ILE A 173 -1.48 -16.25 25.82
CA ILE A 173 -0.97 -17.21 24.83
C ILE A 173 -1.66 -17.02 23.48
N ILE A 174 -2.99 -16.88 23.46
CA ILE A 174 -3.74 -16.73 22.22
C ILE A 174 -3.41 -15.41 21.54
N ILE A 175 -3.39 -14.29 22.28
CA ILE A 175 -3.02 -12.99 21.71
C ILE A 175 -1.59 -13.05 21.16
N GLY A 176 -0.63 -13.56 21.94
CA GLY A 176 0.77 -13.63 21.50
C GLY A 176 0.99 -14.49 20.26
N VAL A 177 0.28 -15.62 20.12
CA VAL A 177 0.38 -16.48 18.94
C VAL A 177 -0.37 -15.90 17.73
N MET A 178 -1.50 -15.23 17.97
CA MET A 178 -2.37 -14.73 16.90
C MET A 178 -1.99 -13.35 16.37
N ILE A 179 -1.33 -12.50 17.17
CA ILE A 179 -1.05 -11.09 16.81
C ILE A 179 -0.34 -10.95 15.44
N ASN A 180 0.56 -11.89 15.12
CA ASN A 180 1.36 -11.88 13.89
C ASN A 180 0.69 -12.66 12.72
N LYS A 181 -0.35 -13.45 12.98
CA LYS A 181 -0.97 -14.33 11.97
C LYS A 181 -2.29 -13.81 11.43
N VAL A 182 -2.79 -12.71 11.98
CA VAL A 182 -4.19 -12.36 11.91
C VAL A 182 -4.39 -11.00 11.25
N ASN A 183 -5.29 -10.95 10.27
CA ASN A 183 -5.68 -9.73 9.56
C ASN A 183 -6.26 -8.68 10.54
N GLU A 184 -6.14 -7.40 10.19
CA GLU A 184 -6.62 -6.26 11.00
C GLU A 184 -8.05 -6.43 11.53
N GLY A 185 -8.98 -6.96 10.71
CA GLY A 185 -10.37 -7.17 11.13
C GLY A 185 -10.54 -8.14 12.30
N ILE A 186 -9.68 -9.16 12.41
CA ILE A 186 -9.73 -10.14 13.50
C ILE A 186 -8.91 -9.64 14.71
N LYS A 187 -7.97 -8.70 14.54
CA LYS A 187 -7.30 -8.05 15.69
C LYS A 187 -8.31 -7.36 16.61
N ASN A 188 -9.38 -6.80 16.05
CA ASN A 188 -10.50 -6.27 16.84
C ASN A 188 -11.22 -7.35 17.67
N LEU A 189 -11.27 -8.59 17.19
CA LEU A 189 -11.84 -9.71 17.95
C LEU A 189 -10.93 -10.10 19.13
N LEU A 190 -9.61 -9.96 19.00
CA LEU A 190 -8.66 -10.27 20.08
C LEU A 190 -8.88 -9.41 21.33
N TRP A 191 -9.37 -8.17 21.17
CA TRP A 191 -9.74 -7.30 22.29
C TRP A 191 -10.88 -7.85 23.16
N PHE A 192 -11.72 -8.73 22.61
CA PHE A 192 -12.85 -9.30 23.34
C PHE A 192 -12.48 -10.61 24.08
N LEU A 193 -11.31 -11.20 23.81
CA LEU A 193 -10.90 -12.46 24.44
C LEU A 193 -10.88 -12.43 25.98
N PRO A 194 -10.40 -11.37 26.66
CA PRO A 194 -10.44 -11.31 28.12
C PRO A 194 -11.85 -11.52 28.69
N PHE A 195 -12.87 -10.92 28.04
CA PHE A 195 -14.26 -11.04 28.45
C PHE A 195 -14.82 -12.45 28.20
N VAL A 196 -14.46 -13.04 27.06
CA VAL A 196 -14.90 -14.42 26.72
C VAL A 196 -14.33 -15.41 27.73
N PHE A 197 -13.03 -15.37 28.00
CA PHE A 197 -12.40 -16.30 28.94
C PHE A 197 -12.81 -16.05 30.39
N GLY A 198 -12.91 -14.78 30.81
CA GLY A 198 -13.41 -14.44 32.14
C GLY A 198 -14.87 -14.86 32.36
N GLY A 199 -15.71 -14.71 31.34
CA GLY A 199 -17.12 -15.13 31.37
C GLY A 199 -17.28 -16.65 31.40
N ILE A 200 -16.50 -17.39 30.60
CA ILE A 200 -16.47 -18.86 30.66
C ILE A 200 -16.03 -19.31 32.06
N PHE A 201 -14.96 -18.73 32.60
CA PHE A 201 -14.47 -19.06 33.94
C PHE A 201 -15.53 -18.80 35.02
N PHE A 202 -16.24 -17.67 34.92
CA PHE A 202 -17.35 -17.34 35.84
C PHE A 202 -18.46 -18.39 35.78
N ILE A 203 -18.92 -18.75 34.58
CA ILE A 203 -19.98 -19.74 34.38
C ILE A 203 -19.57 -21.11 34.93
N LEU A 204 -18.35 -21.56 34.64
CA LEU A 204 -17.83 -22.85 35.11
C LEU A 204 -17.64 -22.89 36.63
N GLY A 205 -17.23 -21.78 37.23
CA GLY A 205 -17.12 -21.66 38.69
C GLY A 205 -18.48 -21.69 39.37
N ASN A 206 -19.42 -20.89 38.85
CA ASN A 206 -20.77 -20.78 39.42
C ASN A 206 -21.62 -22.04 39.23
N SER A 207 -21.36 -22.86 38.20
CA SER A 207 -22.08 -24.11 38.01
C SER A 207 -21.72 -25.19 39.03
N GLY A 208 -20.66 -24.99 39.83
CA GLY A 208 -20.19 -25.95 40.83
C GLY A 208 -19.74 -27.28 40.24
N SER A 209 -19.56 -27.36 38.92
CA SER A 209 -19.34 -28.63 38.21
C SER A 209 -17.90 -29.13 38.32
N PHE A 210 -16.98 -28.31 38.81
CA PHE A 210 -15.56 -28.64 38.92
C PHE A 210 -15.09 -28.61 40.39
N PRO A 211 -14.84 -29.79 41.00
CA PRO A 211 -14.44 -29.89 42.41
C PRO A 211 -13.14 -29.14 42.72
N ILE A 212 -12.22 -29.10 41.76
CA ILE A 212 -10.89 -28.48 41.90
C ILE A 212 -10.97 -26.99 42.21
N ILE A 213 -12.07 -26.35 41.82
CA ILE A 213 -12.27 -24.93 41.94
C ILE A 213 -13.24 -24.59 43.09
N SER A 214 -13.85 -25.60 43.72
CA SER A 214 -14.77 -25.39 44.83
C SER A 214 -14.08 -24.66 45.99
N GLY A 215 -14.67 -23.54 46.42
CA GLY A 215 -14.11 -22.69 47.48
C GLY A 215 -13.34 -21.46 46.99
N MET A 216 -13.11 -21.30 45.68
CA MET A 216 -12.53 -20.06 45.14
C MET A 216 -13.56 -18.93 45.07
N GLU A 217 -13.13 -17.68 45.29
CA GLU A 217 -13.95 -16.48 45.06
C GLU A 217 -14.02 -16.15 43.56
N PHE A 218 -14.74 -16.97 42.79
CA PHE A 218 -14.80 -16.88 41.33
C PHE A 218 -15.25 -15.51 40.80
N GLU A 219 -16.18 -14.85 41.48
CA GLU A 219 -16.64 -13.52 41.09
C GLU A 219 -15.49 -12.53 41.02
N ASN A 220 -14.71 -12.44 42.11
CA ASN A 220 -13.55 -11.54 42.21
C ASN A 220 -12.44 -11.97 41.25
N LEU A 221 -12.18 -13.28 41.14
CA LEU A 221 -11.16 -13.82 40.23
C LEU A 221 -11.52 -13.59 38.76
N SER A 222 -12.78 -13.72 38.37
CA SER A 222 -13.23 -13.44 37.00
C SER A 222 -13.02 -11.97 36.64
N VAL A 223 -13.42 -11.04 37.51
CA VAL A 223 -13.20 -9.60 37.30
C VAL A 223 -11.70 -9.31 37.20
N PHE A 224 -10.90 -9.87 38.10
CA PHE A 224 -9.45 -9.72 38.08
C PHE A 224 -8.82 -10.23 36.78
N ASN A 225 -9.23 -11.42 36.30
CA ASN A 225 -8.75 -11.97 35.04
C ASN A 225 -9.14 -11.13 33.82
N ILE A 226 -10.33 -10.53 33.81
CA ILE A 226 -10.75 -9.63 32.74
C ILE A 226 -9.86 -8.39 32.73
N VAL A 227 -9.65 -7.76 33.89
CA VAL A 227 -8.79 -6.57 34.01
C VAL A 227 -7.36 -6.89 33.60
N LEU A 228 -6.78 -7.97 34.12
CA LEU A 228 -5.43 -8.40 33.79
C LEU A 228 -5.30 -8.75 32.30
N GLY A 229 -6.26 -9.49 31.75
CA GLY A 229 -6.31 -9.84 30.33
C GLY A 229 -6.41 -8.60 29.43
N MET A 230 -7.15 -7.56 29.84
CA MET A 230 -7.24 -6.28 29.12
C MET A 230 -5.93 -5.51 29.14
N VAL A 231 -5.22 -5.49 30.28
CA VAL A 231 -3.89 -4.88 30.38
C VAL A 231 -2.92 -5.59 29.44
N LEU A 232 -2.92 -6.93 29.44
CA LEU A 232 -2.08 -7.72 28.53
C LEU A 232 -2.46 -7.46 27.06
N ALA A 233 -3.75 -7.51 26.71
CA ALA A 233 -4.23 -7.21 25.36
C ALA A 233 -3.76 -5.83 24.88
N THR A 234 -3.79 -4.82 25.75
CA THR A 234 -3.31 -3.47 25.45
C THR A 234 -1.81 -3.46 25.14
N ILE A 235 -0.99 -4.16 25.93
CA ILE A 235 0.47 -4.25 25.72
C ILE A 235 0.80 -4.89 24.37
N PHE A 236 0.03 -5.90 23.93
CA PHE A 236 0.31 -6.58 22.66
C PHE A 236 -0.29 -5.88 21.45
N ILE A 237 -1.50 -5.32 21.56
CA ILE A 237 -2.23 -4.79 20.40
C ILE A 237 -1.91 -3.31 20.16
N ALA A 238 -1.69 -2.50 21.19
CA ALA A 238 -1.43 -1.07 21.02
C ALA A 238 -0.13 -0.76 20.24
N PRO A 239 1.02 -1.42 20.50
CA PRO A 239 2.26 -1.13 19.77
C PRO A 239 2.24 -1.57 18.29
N VAL A 240 1.30 -2.45 17.92
CA VAL A 240 1.12 -2.92 16.53
C VAL A 240 0.50 -1.85 15.66
N SER A 241 -0.14 -0.83 16.25
CA SER A 241 -0.56 0.37 15.53
C SER A 241 0.62 1.32 15.22
N LYS A 242 1.71 0.75 14.67
CA LYS A 242 2.69 1.55 13.93
C LYS A 242 1.95 2.31 12.83
N PRO A 243 2.30 3.58 12.54
CA PRO A 243 1.69 4.33 11.45
C PRO A 243 1.77 3.47 10.20
N THR A 244 0.61 3.18 9.62
CA THR A 244 0.39 2.29 8.49
C THR A 244 1.56 2.42 7.52
N GLN A 245 2.49 1.46 7.54
CA GLN A 245 3.45 1.40 6.45
C GLN A 245 2.62 1.20 5.19
N PRO A 246 2.74 2.09 4.19
CA PRO A 246 1.89 2.02 3.00
C PRO A 246 2.01 0.63 2.41
N GLU A 247 0.87 -0.06 2.29
CA GLU A 247 0.78 -1.46 1.84
C GLU A 247 1.76 -1.74 0.68
N PRO A 248 2.42 -2.92 0.67
CA PRO A 248 3.27 -3.31 -0.44
C PRO A 248 2.46 -3.25 -1.74
N MET A 249 2.84 -2.29 -2.59
CA MET A 249 2.02 -1.78 -3.68
C MET A 249 1.75 -2.78 -4.81
N GLY A 250 2.41 -3.94 -4.78
CA GLY A 250 2.16 -5.05 -5.71
C GLY A 250 0.70 -5.53 -5.66
N ASP A 251 0.09 -5.57 -4.47
CA ASP A 251 -1.28 -6.06 -4.32
C ASP A 251 -2.34 -5.00 -4.63
N ILE A 252 -2.06 -3.71 -4.40
CA ILE A 252 -2.97 -2.60 -4.72
C ILE A 252 -3.02 -2.36 -6.24
N VAL A 253 -1.86 -2.37 -6.92
CA VAL A 253 -1.81 -2.21 -8.39
C VAL A 253 -2.52 -3.37 -9.08
N ARG A 254 -2.44 -4.59 -8.53
CA ARG A 254 -3.16 -5.75 -9.07
C ARG A 254 -4.68 -5.63 -8.89
N LYS A 255 -5.16 -5.10 -7.76
CA LYS A 255 -6.59 -4.85 -7.50
C LYS A 255 -7.16 -3.73 -8.37
N GLU A 256 -6.49 -2.57 -8.46
CA GLU A 256 -6.93 -1.48 -9.36
C GLU A 256 -6.96 -1.94 -10.81
N HIS A 257 -5.96 -2.70 -11.28
CA HIS A 257 -5.95 -3.17 -12.66
C HIS A 257 -7.04 -4.22 -12.95
N LEU A 258 -7.44 -5.01 -11.94
CA LEU A 258 -8.58 -5.91 -12.03
C LEU A 258 -9.92 -5.14 -12.04
N GLU A 259 -10.09 -4.13 -11.20
CA GLU A 259 -11.30 -3.28 -11.15
C GLU A 259 -11.47 -2.43 -12.43
N ASP A 260 -10.38 -1.88 -12.97
CA ASP A 260 -10.38 -1.17 -14.25
C ASP A 260 -10.72 -2.11 -15.42
N GLN A 261 -10.24 -3.35 -15.42
CA GLN A 261 -10.58 -4.33 -16.46
C GLN A 261 -12.05 -4.79 -16.37
N VAL A 262 -12.59 -4.95 -15.16
CA VAL A 262 -14.01 -5.32 -14.95
C VAL A 262 -14.93 -4.18 -15.38
N SER A 263 -14.65 -2.94 -14.97
CA SER A 263 -15.46 -1.77 -15.33
C SER A 263 -15.46 -1.49 -16.84
N VAL A 264 -14.32 -1.66 -17.53
CA VAL A 264 -14.25 -1.52 -19.00
C VAL A 264 -15.07 -2.60 -19.70
N LYS A 265 -15.10 -3.83 -19.17
CA LYS A 265 -15.87 -4.94 -19.74
C LYS A 265 -17.38 -4.71 -19.59
N GLU A 266 -17.84 -4.28 -18.41
CA GLU A 266 -19.26 -3.95 -18.16
C GLU A 266 -19.75 -2.78 -19.01
N VAL A 267 -18.95 -1.72 -19.16
CA VAL A 267 -19.31 -0.58 -20.02
C VAL A 267 -19.39 -0.98 -21.49
N LYS A 268 -18.53 -1.89 -21.95
CA LYS A 268 -18.55 -2.40 -23.32
C LYS A 268 -19.79 -3.26 -23.58
N GLU A 269 -20.16 -4.14 -22.64
CA GLU A 269 -21.36 -4.97 -22.74
C GLU A 269 -22.66 -4.14 -22.68
N GLN A 270 -22.73 -3.13 -21.80
CA GLN A 270 -23.88 -2.22 -21.76
C GLN A 270 -24.03 -1.38 -23.03
N LYS A 271 -22.91 -0.92 -23.63
CA LYS A 271 -22.94 -0.19 -24.91
C LYS A 271 -23.32 -1.09 -26.09
N LEU A 272 -22.96 -2.37 -26.07
CA LEU A 272 -23.39 -3.35 -27.07
C LEU A 272 -24.88 -3.70 -26.94
N ALA A 273 -25.39 -3.81 -25.71
CA ALA A 273 -26.80 -4.07 -25.44
C ALA A 273 -27.73 -2.89 -25.76
N LYS A 274 -27.24 -1.65 -25.66
CA LYS A 274 -28.02 -0.42 -25.94
C LYS A 274 -27.86 0.14 -27.35
N LYS A 275 -27.19 -0.54 -28.29
CA LYS A 275 -27.20 -0.10 -29.69
C LYS A 275 -28.64 -0.14 -30.21
N PRO A 276 -29.27 1.01 -30.54
CA PRO A 276 -30.62 1.01 -31.09
C PRO A 276 -30.59 0.21 -32.39
N LYS A 277 -31.61 -0.63 -32.61
CA LYS A 277 -31.83 -1.29 -33.91
C LYS A 277 -31.95 -0.16 -34.94
N LYS A 278 -30.84 0.13 -35.65
CA LYS A 278 -30.85 1.06 -36.78
C LYS A 278 -32.03 0.69 -37.66
N SER A 279 -32.92 1.65 -37.88
CA SER A 279 -34.11 1.45 -38.69
C SER A 279 -33.71 0.92 -40.07
N VAL A 280 -34.56 0.11 -40.69
CA VAL A 280 -34.30 -0.48 -42.01
C VAL A 280 -33.86 0.59 -43.03
N ALA A 281 -34.46 1.78 -42.95
CA ALA A 281 -34.12 2.94 -43.77
C ALA A 281 -32.67 3.44 -43.57
N GLU A 282 -32.13 3.40 -42.35
CA GLU A 282 -30.76 3.82 -42.06
C GLU A 282 -29.74 2.80 -42.56
N ARG A 283 -30.10 1.50 -42.56
CA ARG A 283 -29.28 0.44 -43.15
C ARG A 283 -29.24 0.52 -44.69
N GLU A 284 -30.37 0.83 -45.33
CA GLU A 284 -30.41 1.07 -46.78
C GLU A 284 -29.60 2.31 -47.17
N ARG A 285 -29.68 3.40 -46.39
CA ARG A 285 -28.88 4.61 -46.65
C ARG A 285 -27.38 4.37 -46.52
N THR A 286 -26.98 3.52 -45.56
CA THR A 286 -25.56 3.14 -45.40
C THR A 286 -25.08 2.30 -46.59
N ARG A 287 -25.90 1.34 -47.06
CA ARG A 287 -25.58 0.54 -48.26
C ARG A 287 -25.47 1.38 -49.53
N GLN A 288 -26.35 2.38 -49.70
CA GLN A 288 -26.28 3.28 -50.85
C GLN A 288 -25.00 4.13 -50.84
N LEU A 289 -24.56 4.59 -49.66
CA LEU A 289 -23.30 5.34 -49.53
C LEU A 289 -22.08 4.46 -49.84
N GLU A 290 -22.05 3.22 -49.34
CA GLU A 290 -21.00 2.25 -49.65
C GLU A 290 -20.94 1.93 -51.16
N GLU A 291 -22.09 1.85 -51.84
CA GLU A 291 -22.15 1.61 -53.28
C GLU A 291 -21.68 2.82 -54.11
N ILE A 292 -21.96 4.05 -53.64
CA ILE A 292 -21.47 5.29 -54.27
C ILE A 292 -19.96 5.41 -54.10
N GLU A 293 -19.45 5.15 -52.90
CA GLU A 293 -18.02 5.21 -52.60
C GLU A 293 -17.24 4.18 -53.44
N LYS A 294 -17.77 2.96 -53.56
CA LYS A 294 -17.17 1.93 -54.41
C LYS A 294 -17.12 2.36 -55.88
N LYS A 295 -18.20 2.92 -56.44
CA LYS A 295 -18.21 3.45 -57.81
C LYS A 295 -17.25 4.63 -58.01
N PHE A 296 -17.01 5.42 -56.97
CA PHE A 296 -16.06 6.52 -57.03
C PHE A 296 -14.61 6.05 -57.03
N ILE A 297 -14.29 5.03 -56.23
CA ILE A 297 -12.96 4.41 -56.17
C ILE A 297 -12.66 3.66 -57.47
N ASP A 298 -13.60 2.83 -57.94
CA ASP A 298 -13.41 2.05 -59.18
C ASP A 298 -13.28 2.94 -60.44
N GLY A 299 -13.77 4.20 -60.39
CA GLY A 299 -13.62 5.17 -61.49
C GLY A 299 -12.34 6.01 -61.44
N TYR A 300 -11.58 5.96 -60.34
CA TYR A 300 -10.38 6.79 -60.15
C TYR A 300 -9.08 6.10 -60.61
N ASP A 301 -9.08 4.76 -60.68
CA ASP A 301 -7.89 3.97 -61.03
C ASP A 301 -7.54 4.02 -62.53
N ASP A 302 -8.50 4.38 -63.42
CA ASP A 302 -8.25 4.48 -64.87
C ASP A 302 -7.62 5.82 -65.30
N ALA A 303 -7.46 6.80 -64.39
CA ALA A 303 -7.07 8.18 -64.74
C ALA A 303 -5.62 8.58 -64.39
N PHE A 304 -4.82 7.70 -63.79
CA PHE A 304 -3.45 8.03 -63.38
C PHE A 304 -2.41 7.15 -64.08
N GLU A 305 -1.87 7.64 -65.21
CA GLU A 305 -0.60 7.14 -65.73
C GLU A 305 0.53 7.49 -64.73
N PRO A 306 1.36 6.52 -64.29
CA PRO A 306 2.41 6.78 -63.33
C PRO A 306 3.54 7.61 -63.95
N LEU A 307 3.89 8.72 -63.29
CA LEU A 307 5.03 9.57 -63.67
C LEU A 307 6.38 8.84 -63.44
N PRO A 308 7.39 9.09 -64.29
CA PRO A 308 8.67 8.41 -64.22
C PRO A 308 9.46 8.80 -62.96
N THR A 309 9.88 7.79 -62.20
CA THR A 309 10.70 7.93 -61.00
C THR A 309 12.11 8.44 -61.32
N ARG A 310 12.50 9.56 -60.70
CA ARG A 310 13.85 10.13 -60.74
C ARG A 310 14.81 9.27 -59.92
N GLU A 311 15.83 8.71 -60.57
CA GLU A 311 17.02 8.13 -59.93
C GLU A 311 17.79 9.22 -59.15
N ASN A 312 17.97 9.00 -57.85
CA ASN A 312 18.79 9.88 -57.01
C ASN A 312 20.28 9.57 -57.17
N GLY A 313 20.96 10.48 -57.86
CA GLY A 313 22.41 10.54 -58.01
C GLY A 313 23.14 10.89 -56.71
N ARG A 314 24.31 10.27 -56.56
CA ARG A 314 25.33 10.53 -55.53
C ARG A 314 25.93 11.92 -55.74
N PHE A 315 25.96 12.75 -54.71
CA PHE A 315 26.85 13.91 -54.62
C PHE A 315 27.91 13.64 -53.55
N ARG A 316 29.18 13.52 -53.99
CA ARG A 316 30.37 13.70 -53.14
C ARG A 316 30.90 15.11 -53.40
N PRO A 317 31.22 15.91 -52.37
CA PRO A 317 32.02 17.11 -52.56
C PRO A 317 33.51 16.77 -52.48
N GLU A 318 34.27 17.20 -53.48
CA GLU A 318 35.73 17.29 -53.42
C GLU A 318 36.13 18.46 -52.51
N MET A 319 37.15 18.26 -51.68
CA MET A 319 37.90 19.33 -51.03
C MET A 319 39.33 19.33 -51.57
N GLY A 320 39.75 20.49 -52.09
CA GLY A 320 41.13 20.93 -52.26
C GLY A 320 41.19 22.42 -51.86
N PRO A 321 42.37 23.06 -51.74
CA PRO A 321 43.69 22.67 -52.26
C PRO A 321 44.68 22.06 -51.24
#